data_AF-A0A381I5E1-F1
#
_entry.id   AF-A0A381I5E1-F1
#
_cell.length_a   1.000
_cell.length_b   1.000
_cell.length_c   1.000
_cell.angle_alpha   90.00
_cell.angle_beta   90.00
_cell.angle_gamma   90.00
#
_symmetry.space_group_name_H-M   'P 1'
#
loop_
_entity.id
_entity.type
_entity.pdbx_description
1 polymer ?
#
loop_
_entity_poly.entity_id
_entity_poly.type
_entity_poly.pdbx_seq_one_letter_code
_entity_poly.pdbx_strand_id
1 'polypeptide(L)'
;MSLVKYCRCDDRLIHGQVIYKWVKHLGVKKIVVVDDETTNDVIAKGLIKMAAPKNIDLSILTVSESRRYFYNNQADDNVFVLIKNLDTANRMIEEGLISKNLLLEEYLQE
;
A
#
# COMPACT_ATOMS: atom_id res chain seq x y z
N MET A 1 -17.43 5.71 -4.58
CA MET A 1 -17.00 5.24 -3.25
C MET A 1 -15.68 4.52 -3.45
N SER A 2 -14.58 4.91 -2.78
CA SER A 2 -13.32 4.16 -2.83
C SER A 2 -13.29 3.12 -1.71
N LEU A 3 -12.71 1.95 -1.97
CA LEU A 3 -12.56 0.90 -0.95
C LEU A 3 -11.33 1.11 -0.05
N VAL A 4 -10.43 2.01 -0.46
CA VAL A 4 -9.20 2.35 0.26
C VAL A 4 -9.27 3.78 0.76
N LYS A 5 -8.84 3.99 2.01
CA LYS A 5 -8.81 5.29 2.70
C LYS A 5 -7.44 5.95 2.77
N TYR A 6 -6.35 5.18 2.71
CA TYR A 6 -5.00 5.72 2.71
C TYR A 6 -4.19 5.03 1.63
N CYS A 7 -3.72 5.78 0.64
CA CYS A 7 -2.89 5.28 -0.45
C CYS A 7 -1.71 6.22 -0.70
N ARG A 8 -0.51 5.66 -0.87
CA ARG A 8 0.70 6.41 -1.19
C ARG A 8 1.42 5.75 -2.36
N CYS A 9 1.81 6.56 -3.34
CA CYS A 9 2.70 6.15 -4.42
C CYS A 9 4.15 6.44 -4.02
N ASP A 10 4.99 5.40 -3.96
CA ASP A 10 6.40 5.47 -3.59
C ASP A 10 7.13 4.29 -4.24
N ASP A 11 8.09 4.56 -5.13
CA ASP A 11 8.81 3.57 -5.91
C ASP A 11 9.67 2.62 -5.06
N ARG A 12 10.08 3.08 -3.87
CA ARG A 12 10.85 2.32 -2.88
C ARG A 12 9.97 1.55 -1.90
N LEU A 13 8.65 1.76 -1.95
CA LEU A 13 7.65 1.07 -1.11
C LEU A 13 7.99 1.15 0.39
N ILE A 14 8.44 0.06 1.00
CA ILE A 14 8.86 0.05 2.40
C ILE A 14 10.35 0.30 2.50
N HIS A 15 10.71 1.52 2.88
CA HIS A 15 12.09 1.94 3.09
C HIS A 15 12.25 2.94 4.24
N GLY A 16 13.42 2.89 4.88
CA GLY A 16 13.83 3.82 5.93
C GLY A 16 12.84 3.94 7.09
N GLN A 17 12.78 5.14 7.67
CA GLN A 17 11.84 5.48 8.75
C GLN A 17 10.55 6.13 8.23
N VAL A 18 10.43 6.39 6.93
CA VAL A 18 9.30 7.12 6.32
C VAL A 18 7.99 6.36 6.54
N ILE A 19 7.98 5.05 6.28
CA ILE A 19 6.79 4.21 6.51
C ILE A 19 6.44 4.13 8.00
N TYR A 20 7.42 4.14 8.89
CA TYR A 20 7.15 4.16 10.34
C TYR A 20 6.44 5.47 10.76
N LYS A 21 6.87 6.61 10.24
CA LYS A 21 6.21 7.91 10.47
C LYS A 21 4.76 7.88 9.98
N TRP A 22 4.51 7.36 8.77
CA TRP A 22 3.16 7.26 8.20
C TRP A 22 2.25 6.32 8.98
N VAL A 23 2.72 5.12 9.32
CA VAL A 23 1.95 4.15 10.12
C VAL A 23 1.51 4.77 11.44
N LYS A 24 2.45 5.45 12.13
CA LYS A 24 2.15 6.14 13.39
C LYS A 24 1.18 7.31 13.21
N HIS A 25 1.37 8.12 12.16
CA HIS A 25 0.54 9.28 11.88
C HIS A 25 -0.90 8.89 11.53
N LEU A 26 -1.07 7.84 10.72
CA LEU A 26 -2.38 7.34 10.28
C LEU A 26 -3.06 6.43 11.31
N GLY A 27 -2.32 5.94 12.32
CA GLY A 27 -2.83 5.01 13.33
C GLY A 27 -3.18 3.62 12.78
N VAL A 28 -2.65 3.26 11.62
CA VAL A 28 -2.94 1.97 10.95
C VAL A 28 -2.14 0.84 11.57
N LYS A 29 -2.66 -0.39 11.48
CA LYS A 29 -1.97 -1.61 11.94
C LYS A 29 -1.62 -2.58 10.80
N LYS A 30 -1.99 -2.21 9.58
CA LYS A 30 -1.80 -3.05 8.40
C LYS A 30 -1.28 -2.23 7.23
N ILE A 31 -0.32 -2.80 6.52
CA ILE A 31 0.17 -2.31 5.24
C ILE A 31 -0.18 -3.32 4.14
N VAL A 32 -0.71 -2.81 3.04
CA VAL A 32 -0.88 -3.58 1.81
C VAL A 32 -0.04 -2.94 0.73
N VAL A 33 1.00 -3.64 0.29
CA VAL A 33 1.74 -3.29 -0.93
C VAL A 33 0.97 -3.88 -2.10
N VAL A 34 0.58 -3.04 -3.06
CA VAL A 34 -0.03 -3.46 -4.32
C VAL A 34 0.97 -3.20 -5.43
N ASP A 35 1.57 -4.26 -5.97
CA ASP A 35 2.51 -4.19 -7.08
C ASP A 35 2.72 -5.58 -7.70
N ASP A 36 2.42 -5.73 -8.98
CA ASP A 36 2.47 -7.03 -9.67
C ASP A 36 3.92 -7.52 -9.83
N GLU A 37 4.88 -6.63 -10.09
CA GLU A 37 6.30 -6.97 -10.22
C GLU A 37 6.87 -7.49 -8.90
N THR A 38 6.70 -6.71 -7.83
CA THR A 38 7.13 -7.08 -6.49
C THR A 38 6.50 -8.38 -6.02
N THR A 39 5.23 -8.63 -6.35
CA THR A 39 4.55 -9.88 -5.94
C THR A 39 5.18 -11.13 -6.56
N ASN A 40 5.81 -11.01 -7.72
CA ASN A 40 6.49 -12.11 -8.43
C ASN A 40 8.00 -12.20 -8.15
N ASP A 41 8.59 -11.19 -7.53
CA ASP A 41 10.01 -11.18 -7.18
C ASP A 41 10.23 -11.63 -5.72
N VAL A 42 10.81 -12.83 -5.57
CA VAL A 42 11.10 -13.43 -4.25
C VAL A 42 12.06 -12.58 -3.42
N ILE A 43 13.07 -11.98 -4.06
CA ILE A 43 14.06 -11.14 -3.38
C ILE A 43 13.39 -9.85 -2.92
N ALA A 44 12.64 -9.17 -3.80
CA ALA A 44 11.93 -7.94 -3.46
C ALA A 44 10.95 -8.15 -2.30
N LYS A 45 10.16 -9.25 -2.32
CA LYS A 45 9.27 -9.61 -1.20
C LYS A 45 10.04 -9.81 0.10
N GLY A 46 11.19 -10.47 0.03
CA GLY A 46 12.06 -10.67 1.19
C GLY A 46 12.49 -9.33 1.80
N LEU A 47 12.99 -8.43 0.97
CA LEU A 47 13.45 -7.10 1.38
C LEU A 47 12.32 -6.27 2.01
N ILE A 48 11.14 -6.24 1.38
CA ILE A 48 9.98 -5.51 1.91
C ILE A 48 9.54 -6.08 3.26
N LYS A 49 9.49 -7.40 3.40
CA LYS A 49 9.14 -8.05 4.68
C LYS A 49 10.16 -7.73 5.77
N MET A 50 11.44 -7.66 5.45
CA MET A 50 12.48 -7.28 6.40
C MET A 50 12.44 -5.81 6.78
N ALA A 51 12.04 -4.93 5.85
CA ALA A 51 11.92 -3.49 6.09
C ALA A 51 10.61 -3.10 6.82
N ALA A 52 9.61 -4.00 6.85
CA ALA A 52 8.33 -3.73 7.47
C ALA A 52 8.46 -3.41 8.97
N PRO A 53 7.74 -2.39 9.48
CA PRO A 53 7.71 -2.10 10.90
C PRO A 53 7.26 -3.31 11.73
N LYS A 54 7.87 -3.49 12.92
CA LYS A 54 7.41 -4.51 13.87
C LYS A 54 5.96 -4.24 14.29
N ASN A 55 5.19 -5.31 14.51
CA ASN A 55 3.78 -5.27 14.90
C ASN A 55 2.82 -4.66 13.85
N ILE A 56 3.22 -4.65 12.58
CA ILE A 56 2.36 -4.29 11.47
C ILE A 56 2.13 -5.52 10.59
N ASP A 57 0.87 -5.79 10.29
CA ASP A 57 0.51 -6.85 9.35
C ASP A 57 0.83 -6.40 7.93
N LEU A 58 1.61 -7.19 7.21
CA LEU A 58 2.02 -6.87 5.83
C LEU A 58 1.41 -7.88 4.86
N SER A 59 0.74 -7.37 3.84
CA SER A 59 0.37 -8.13 2.63
C SER A 59 1.02 -7.52 1.40
N ILE A 60 1.50 -8.37 0.48
CA ILE A 60 2.04 -7.97 -0.82
C ILE A 60 1.18 -8.68 -1.86
N LEU A 61 0.44 -7.89 -2.64
CA LEU A 61 -0.62 -8.37 -3.53
C LEU A 61 -0.44 -7.79 -4.93
N THR A 62 -0.89 -8.54 -5.93
CA THR A 62 -1.20 -8.00 -7.25
C THR A 62 -2.42 -7.08 -7.21
N VAL A 63 -2.64 -6.29 -8.26
CA VAL A 63 -3.86 -5.46 -8.38
C VAL A 63 -5.12 -6.33 -8.30
N SER A 64 -5.13 -7.48 -8.97
CA SER A 64 -6.27 -8.42 -8.98
C SER A 64 -6.55 -9.03 -7.60
N GLU A 65 -5.49 -9.43 -6.89
CA GLU A 65 -5.61 -9.94 -5.51
C GLU A 65 -6.09 -8.83 -4.56
N SER A 66 -5.58 -7.60 -4.72
CA SER A 66 -5.98 -6.46 -3.91
C SER A 66 -7.48 -6.15 -4.08
N ARG A 67 -8.03 -6.28 -5.30
CA ARG A 67 -9.47 -6.13 -5.53
C ARG A 67 -10.29 -7.11 -4.70
N ARG A 68 -9.94 -8.39 -4.74
CA ARG A 68 -10.61 -9.42 -3.96
C ARG A 68 -10.44 -9.16 -2.45
N TYR A 69 -9.25 -8.75 -2.04
CA TYR A 69 -8.93 -8.43 -0.66
C TYR A 69 -9.82 -7.32 -0.11
N PHE A 70 -9.84 -6.14 -0.75
CA PHE A 70 -10.61 -5.00 -0.25
C PHE A 70 -12.12 -5.21 -0.39
N TYR A 71 -12.58 -5.92 -1.41
CA TYR A 71 -13.99 -6.26 -1.55
C TYR A 71 -14.49 -7.19 -0.45
N ASN A 72 -13.65 -8.11 0.05
CA ASN A 72 -14.03 -9.01 1.15
C ASN A 72 -13.84 -8.38 2.53
N ASN A 73 -13.00 -7.34 2.64
CA ASN A 73 -12.64 -6.67 3.90
C ASN A 73 -13.13 -5.22 3.95
N GLN A 74 -14.31 -4.91 3.41
CA GLN A 74 -14.81 -3.53 3.25
C GLN A 74 -14.94 -2.74 4.57
N ALA A 75 -14.93 -3.42 5.73
CA ALA A 75 -15.01 -2.78 7.04
C ALA A 75 -13.63 -2.48 7.66
N ASP A 76 -12.51 -2.84 7.01
CA ASP A 76 -11.17 -2.60 7.52
C ASP A 76 -10.65 -1.21 7.09
N ASP A 77 -11.10 -0.18 7.79
CA ASP A 77 -10.73 1.22 7.53
C ASP A 77 -9.28 1.57 7.95
N ASN A 78 -8.54 0.62 8.52
CA ASN A 78 -7.22 0.84 9.13
C ASN A 78 -6.06 0.22 8.32
N VAL A 79 -6.16 0.29 7.00
CA VAL A 79 -5.14 -0.21 6.06
C VAL A 79 -4.43 0.94 5.36
N PHE A 80 -3.09 0.90 5.36
CA PHE A 80 -2.25 1.79 4.58
C PHE A 80 -1.76 1.10 3.31
N VAL A 81 -2.14 1.63 2.15
CA VAL A 81 -1.79 1.06 0.85
C VAL A 81 -0.58 1.76 0.27
N LEU A 82 0.41 0.96 -0.16
CA LEU A 82 1.59 1.43 -0.88
C LEU A 82 1.57 0.89 -2.31
N ILE A 83 1.79 1.77 -3.28
CA ILE A 83 1.91 1.43 -4.70
C ILE A 83 3.22 1.97 -5.25
N LYS A 84 3.83 1.25 -6.19
CA LYS A 84 5.17 1.56 -6.69
C LYS A 84 5.18 2.69 -7.73
N ASN A 85 4.15 2.75 -8.56
CA ASN A 85 4.12 3.65 -9.72
C ASN A 85 2.68 4.04 -10.10
N LEU A 86 2.58 5.01 -11.01
CA LEU A 86 1.31 5.54 -11.49
C LEU A 86 0.53 4.56 -12.38
N ASP A 87 1.20 3.59 -13.01
CA ASP A 87 0.52 2.55 -13.80
C ASP A 87 -0.36 1.68 -12.89
N THR A 88 0.22 1.19 -11.78
CA THR A 88 -0.51 0.50 -10.72
C THR A 88 -1.62 1.38 -10.15
N ALA A 89 -1.35 2.67 -9.94
CA ALA A 89 -2.37 3.62 -9.47
C ALA A 89 -3.57 3.70 -10.42
N ASN A 90 -3.33 3.86 -11.72
CA ASN A 90 -4.38 3.95 -12.74
C ASN A 90 -5.21 2.67 -12.78
N ARG A 91 -4.56 1.51 -12.78
CA ARG A 91 -5.25 0.21 -12.73
C ARG A 91 -6.12 0.09 -11.47
N MET A 92 -5.63 0.51 -10.31
CA MET A 92 -6.43 0.50 -9.08
C MET A 92 -7.61 1.49 -9.12
N ILE A 93 -7.49 2.62 -9.84
CA ILE A 93 -8.59 3.57 -10.06
C ILE A 93 -9.65 2.93 -10.96
N GLU A 94 -9.24 2.31 -12.07
CA GLU A 94 -10.14 1.61 -13.01
C GLU A 94 -10.91 0.48 -12.33
N GLU A 95 -10.25 -0.23 -11.42
CA GLU A 95 -10.85 -1.29 -10.61
C GLU A 95 -11.76 -0.74 -9.47
N GLY A 96 -11.80 0.58 -9.28
CA GLY A 96 -12.63 1.25 -8.26
C GLY A 96 -12.09 1.14 -6.82
N LEU A 97 -10.82 0.81 -6.65
CA LEU A 97 -10.19 0.61 -5.34
C LEU A 97 -9.81 1.93 -4.66
N ILE A 98 -9.18 2.83 -5.42
CA ILE A 98 -8.73 4.15 -4.95
C ILE A 98 -9.34 5.25 -5.82
N SER A 99 -9.35 6.49 -5.31
CA SER A 99 -9.68 7.68 -6.12
C SER A 99 -8.42 8.48 -6.42
N LYS A 100 -8.41 9.29 -7.48
CA LYS A 100 -7.24 10.12 -7.85
C LYS A 100 -6.81 11.07 -6.73
N ASN A 101 -7.75 11.58 -5.95
CA ASN A 101 -7.51 12.53 -4.85
C ASN A 101 -6.92 11.86 -3.59
N LEU A 102 -6.86 10.52 -3.57
CA LEU A 102 -6.43 9.71 -2.42
C LEU A 102 -4.93 9.39 -2.43
N LEU A 103 -4.23 9.78 -3.50
CA LEU A 103 -2.79 9.61 -3.63
C LEU A 103 -2.08 10.64 -2.75
N LEU A 104 -1.54 10.17 -1.63
CA LEU A 104 -0.69 10.97 -0.75
C LEU A 104 0.66 11.19 -1.44
N GLU A 105 0.90 12.41 -1.91
CA GLU A 105 2.22 12.84 -2.38
C GLU A 105 3.23 12.97 -1.21
N GLU A 106 4.51 13.13 -1.51
CA GLU A 106 5.63 13.31 -0.56
C GLU A 106 5.51 14.58 0.31
N TYR A 107 4.55 14.63 1.23
CA TYR A 107 4.46 15.68 2.27
C TYR A 107 4.71 15.14 3.68
N LEU A 108 5.69 14.26 3.80
CA LEU A 108 6.50 14.14 5.00
C LEU A 108 7.95 14.23 4.55
N GLN A 109 8.38 15.47 4.24
CA GLN A 109 9.81 15.79 4.21
C GLN A 109 10.42 15.40 5.56
N GLU A 110 11.67 14.97 5.51
CA GLU A 110 12.45 14.55 6.67
C GLU A 110 12.39 15.52 7.84
#